data_AF-A0A0B0EJ23-F1
#
_entry.id   AF-A0A0B0EJ23-F1
#
_cell.length_a   1.000
_cell.length_b   1.000
_cell.length_c   1.000
_cell.angle_alpha   90.00
_cell.angle_beta   90.00
_cell.angle_gamma   90.00
#
_symmetry.space_group_name_H-M   'P 1'
#
loop_
_entity.id
_entity.type
_entity.pdbx_description
1 polymer ?
#
loop_
_entity_poly.entity_id
_entity_poly.type
_entity_poly.pdbx_seq_one_letter_code
_entity_poly.pdbx_strand_id
1 'polypeptide(L)'
;GCLATLQAGLVELKDQPVLSSFAFQGLQDTLLVLAEHVPLLQAPDLAKKIKFLQDTLHSLTLNGQPQTLAAVDDLLDKIHHIGGELAAWLPADIDIDDELNYWVQAFCQQSLALRDDLRLLIPEPQHFSKIPTLIELTGERAAGTETLSSTGATAAAGPRYTGAEERLRIIDDLVGRCRELAVMDFKFLYDTSRDLLTIGYDVGERRRDPSCYDLLASEARLASFLLIAQGQVPQKHWFSLGRLLTSRGGDVCLISWSGSMFEYLMPRLLMPGYKNTLLEQSCKAAVSRQIEYGRQRAVPWGISESCYNATDMHQVYQYRAFGVPGLGFKRGLGDDLVIAPYASALALTVMPQEACRNLQTMAANGFLGVYGFYESVDYTPSRVPRGKSHAIVRTFMAHHQGMSSWLLNTYCSTVRCSADFMSDPLARTTELLLQERIP
;
A
#
# COMPACT_ATOMS: atom_id res chain seq x y z
N GLY A 1 0.25 -5.04 14.04
CA GLY A 1 0.20 -3.94 13.08
C GLY A 1 -0.71 -4.29 11.92
N CYS A 2 -0.16 -4.88 10.86
CA CYS A 2 -0.92 -5.21 9.64
C CYS A 2 -2.18 -6.05 9.89
N LEU A 3 -2.13 -7.07 10.77
CA LEU A 3 -3.30 -7.89 11.11
C LEU A 3 -4.44 -7.07 11.75
N ALA A 4 -4.11 -6.12 12.62
CA ALA A 4 -5.10 -5.25 13.27
C ALA A 4 -5.73 -4.28 12.25
N THR A 5 -4.91 -3.71 11.36
CA THR A 5 -5.39 -2.85 10.27
C THR A 5 -6.24 -3.62 9.26
N LEU A 6 -5.84 -4.84 8.88
CA LEU A 6 -6.62 -5.70 8.00
C LEU A 6 -7.96 -6.07 8.67
N GLN A 7 -7.95 -6.40 9.95
CA GLN A 7 -9.16 -6.67 10.72
C GLN A 7 -10.12 -5.47 10.68
N ALA A 8 -9.63 -4.26 10.92
CA ALA A 8 -10.44 -3.04 10.87
C ALA A 8 -11.02 -2.80 9.48
N GLY A 9 -10.22 -2.93 8.41
CA GLY A 9 -10.70 -2.78 7.03
C GLY A 9 -11.71 -3.85 6.61
N LEU A 10 -11.55 -5.10 7.08
CA LEU A 10 -12.53 -6.16 6.85
C LEU A 10 -13.87 -5.87 7.54
N VAL A 11 -13.84 -5.31 8.75
CA VAL A 11 -15.05 -4.89 9.46
C VAL A 11 -15.75 -3.76 8.68
N GLU A 12 -14.99 -2.75 8.25
CA GLU A 12 -15.54 -1.63 7.47
C GLU A 12 -16.15 -2.09 6.14
N LEU A 13 -15.57 -3.09 5.48
CA LEU A 13 -16.05 -3.61 4.19
C LEU A 13 -17.52 -4.05 4.23
N LYS A 14 -18.03 -4.45 5.40
CA LYS A 14 -19.43 -4.85 5.57
C LYS A 14 -20.42 -3.69 5.42
N ASP A 15 -19.99 -2.49 5.84
CA ASP A 15 -20.77 -1.25 5.82
C ASP A 15 -20.54 -0.44 4.54
N GLN A 16 -19.65 -0.89 3.65
CA GLN A 16 -19.42 -0.24 2.36
C GLN A 16 -20.49 -0.67 1.33
N PRO A 17 -20.86 0.22 0.38
CA PRO A 17 -21.74 -0.15 -0.73
C PRO A 17 -21.16 -1.33 -1.52
N VAL A 18 -22.00 -2.27 -1.93
CA VAL A 18 -21.54 -3.48 -2.64
C VAL A 18 -20.87 -3.19 -3.98
N LEU A 19 -21.16 -2.02 -4.56
CA LEU A 19 -20.42 -1.49 -5.69
C LEU A 19 -19.73 -0.19 -5.28
N SER A 20 -18.41 -0.20 -5.30
CA SER A 20 -17.59 0.96 -4.97
C SER A 20 -17.83 2.13 -5.92
N SER A 21 -17.79 3.36 -5.40
CA SER A 21 -17.78 4.57 -6.22
C SER A 21 -16.60 4.61 -7.19
N PHE A 22 -15.52 3.89 -6.89
CA PHE A 22 -14.30 3.82 -7.71
C PHE A 22 -14.34 2.72 -8.79
N ALA A 23 -15.37 1.86 -8.84
CA ALA A 23 -15.43 0.74 -9.78
C ALA A 23 -15.29 1.19 -11.24
N PHE A 24 -16.05 2.22 -11.63
CA PHE A 24 -15.99 2.78 -12.99
C PHE A 24 -14.72 3.60 -13.24
N GLN A 25 -14.17 4.26 -12.23
CA GLN A 25 -12.87 4.95 -12.34
C GLN A 25 -11.76 3.94 -12.64
N GLY A 26 -11.76 2.80 -11.96
CA GLY A 26 -10.79 1.73 -12.22
C GLY A 26 -10.88 1.17 -13.64
N LEU A 27 -12.10 1.00 -14.19
CA LEU A 27 -12.28 0.62 -15.59
C LEU A 27 -11.77 1.71 -16.55
N GLN A 28 -12.00 2.98 -16.20
CA GLN A 28 -11.52 4.11 -16.98
C GLN A 28 -10.00 4.18 -17.00
N ASP A 29 -9.33 3.94 -15.86
CA ASP A 29 -7.87 3.94 -15.75
C ASP A 29 -7.25 2.82 -16.60
N THR A 30 -7.78 1.60 -16.52
CA THR A 30 -7.37 0.47 -17.37
C THR A 30 -7.55 0.79 -18.86
N LEU A 31 -8.66 1.44 -19.22
CA LEU A 31 -8.95 1.82 -20.59
C LEU A 31 -8.05 2.96 -21.11
N LEU A 32 -7.65 3.89 -20.24
CA LEU A 32 -6.67 4.92 -20.59
C LEU A 32 -5.32 4.29 -20.92
N VAL A 33 -4.86 3.35 -20.08
CA VAL A 33 -3.60 2.62 -20.35
C VAL A 33 -3.71 1.82 -21.65
N LEU A 34 -4.81 1.09 -21.84
CA LEU A 34 -5.06 0.37 -23.09
C LEU A 34 -4.98 1.29 -24.33
N ALA A 35 -5.52 2.50 -24.24
CA ALA A 35 -5.49 3.47 -25.34
C ALA A 35 -4.09 3.96 -25.70
N GLU A 36 -3.14 3.96 -24.75
CA GLU A 36 -1.73 4.32 -25.01
C GLU A 36 -1.02 3.29 -25.90
N HIS A 37 -1.45 2.02 -25.84
CA HIS A 37 -0.87 0.93 -26.63
C HIS A 37 -1.54 0.74 -28.00
N VAL A 38 -2.61 1.46 -28.31
CA VAL A 38 -3.35 1.27 -29.57
C VAL A 38 -2.70 2.09 -30.69
N PRO A 39 -2.20 1.44 -31.78
CA PRO A 39 -1.71 2.17 -32.94
C PRO A 39 -2.88 2.83 -33.67
N LEU A 40 -3.14 4.11 -33.35
CA LEU A 40 -4.27 4.91 -33.86
C LEU A 40 -4.41 4.91 -35.39
N LEU A 41 -3.32 4.67 -36.13
CA LEU A 41 -3.29 4.67 -37.59
C LEU A 41 -3.59 3.30 -38.22
N GLN A 42 -3.49 2.20 -37.47
CA GLN A 42 -3.58 0.83 -38.01
C GLN A 42 -4.91 0.14 -37.68
N ALA A 43 -5.71 0.70 -36.76
CA ALA A 43 -6.93 0.07 -36.26
C ALA A 43 -8.08 1.09 -36.01
N PRO A 44 -8.64 1.73 -37.06
CA PRO A 44 -9.62 2.80 -36.89
C PRO A 44 -10.93 2.35 -36.22
N ASP A 45 -11.35 1.10 -36.42
CA ASP A 45 -12.55 0.57 -35.77
C ASP A 45 -12.32 0.21 -34.30
N LEU A 46 -11.12 -0.27 -33.95
CA LEU A 46 -10.71 -0.48 -32.57
C LEU A 46 -10.68 0.86 -31.81
N ALA A 47 -10.07 1.88 -32.41
CA ALA A 47 -10.00 3.22 -31.84
C ALA A 47 -11.40 3.82 -31.60
N LYS A 48 -12.37 3.60 -32.49
CA LYS A 48 -13.77 4.03 -32.29
C LYS A 48 -14.42 3.34 -31.09
N LYS A 49 -14.23 2.02 -30.93
CA LYS A 49 -14.80 1.26 -29.80
C LYS A 49 -14.19 1.70 -28.47
N ILE A 50 -12.87 1.85 -28.43
CA ILE A 50 -12.16 2.36 -27.25
C ILE A 50 -12.66 3.76 -26.90
N LYS A 51 -12.77 4.66 -27.89
CA LYS A 51 -13.31 6.00 -27.67
C LYS A 51 -14.75 5.97 -27.16
N PHE A 52 -15.60 5.11 -27.71
CA PHE A 52 -16.97 4.95 -27.23
C PHE A 52 -17.02 4.50 -25.75
N LEU A 53 -16.16 3.55 -25.36
CA LEU A 53 -16.04 3.13 -23.97
C LEU A 53 -15.50 4.26 -23.08
N GLN A 54 -14.51 5.03 -23.56
CA GLN A 54 -13.97 6.18 -22.85
C GLN A 54 -15.05 7.24 -22.63
N ASP A 55 -15.80 7.59 -23.67
CA ASP A 55 -16.90 8.56 -23.60
C ASP A 55 -18.00 8.05 -22.64
N THR A 56 -18.33 6.75 -22.70
CA THR A 56 -19.30 6.12 -21.80
C THR A 56 -18.84 6.23 -20.34
N LEU A 57 -17.63 5.76 -20.02
CA LEU A 57 -17.08 5.77 -18.66
C LEU A 57 -16.88 7.21 -18.14
N HIS A 58 -16.35 8.09 -18.97
CA HIS A 58 -16.14 9.50 -18.62
C HIS A 58 -17.47 10.21 -18.30
N SER A 59 -18.54 9.91 -19.04
CA SER A 59 -19.87 10.46 -18.76
C SER A 59 -20.41 10.06 -17.39
N LEU A 60 -20.06 8.87 -16.89
CA LEU A 60 -20.49 8.38 -15.56
C LEU A 60 -19.68 9.05 -14.44
N THR A 61 -18.39 9.27 -14.69
CA THR A 61 -17.52 10.00 -13.75
C THR A 61 -17.96 11.46 -13.63
N LEU A 62 -18.41 12.10 -14.73
CA LEU A 62 -18.85 13.51 -14.74
C LEU A 62 -20.28 13.73 -14.27
N ASN A 63 -21.23 12.93 -14.74
CA ASN A 63 -22.67 13.15 -14.51
C ASN A 63 -23.21 12.36 -13.29
N GLY A 64 -22.35 11.57 -12.65
CA GLY A 64 -22.70 10.68 -11.56
C GLY A 64 -23.08 9.28 -12.03
N GLN A 65 -22.98 8.32 -11.11
CA GLN A 65 -23.37 6.93 -11.35
C GLN A 65 -24.87 6.82 -11.66
N PRO A 66 -25.30 5.77 -12.40
CA PRO A 66 -26.71 5.55 -12.66
C PRO A 66 -27.52 5.50 -11.36
N GLN A 67 -28.72 6.09 -11.36
CA GLN A 67 -29.54 6.23 -10.16
C GLN A 67 -30.15 4.90 -9.68
N THR A 68 -30.12 3.85 -10.49
CA THR A 68 -30.68 2.54 -10.17
C THR A 68 -29.67 1.42 -10.41
N LEU A 69 -29.75 0.36 -9.61
CA LEU A 69 -28.88 -0.80 -9.73
C LEU A 69 -29.11 -1.58 -11.03
N ALA A 70 -30.34 -1.60 -11.54
CA ALA A 70 -30.63 -2.20 -12.86
C ALA A 70 -29.86 -1.49 -13.98
N ALA A 71 -29.82 -0.15 -13.96
CA ALA A 71 -29.06 0.62 -14.95
C ALA A 71 -27.55 0.40 -14.82
N VAL A 72 -27.05 0.15 -13.60
CA VAL A 72 -25.66 -0.25 -13.36
C VAL A 72 -25.36 -1.63 -13.95
N ASP A 73 -26.22 -2.62 -13.72
CA ASP A 73 -26.04 -3.98 -14.27
C ASP A 73 -26.06 -3.98 -15.80
N ASP A 74 -27.06 -3.34 -16.41
CA ASP A 74 -27.18 -3.20 -17.87
C ASP A 74 -25.94 -2.54 -18.48
N LEU A 75 -25.41 -1.52 -17.80
CA LEU A 75 -24.22 -0.81 -18.22
C LEU A 75 -22.95 -1.66 -18.11
N LEU A 76 -22.78 -2.40 -17.00
CA LEU A 76 -21.65 -3.32 -16.85
C LEU A 76 -21.71 -4.44 -17.90
N ASP A 77 -22.89 -4.96 -18.21
CA ASP A 77 -23.09 -5.95 -19.25
C ASP A 77 -22.74 -5.39 -20.64
N LYS A 78 -23.16 -4.15 -20.93
CA LYS A 78 -22.78 -3.44 -22.16
C LYS A 78 -21.27 -3.20 -22.26
N ILE A 79 -20.62 -2.75 -21.18
CA ILE A 79 -19.16 -2.53 -21.14
C ILE A 79 -18.44 -3.85 -21.38
N HIS A 80 -18.85 -4.92 -20.70
CA HIS A 80 -18.26 -6.25 -20.85
C HIS A 80 -18.45 -6.79 -22.28
N HIS A 81 -19.64 -6.63 -22.87
CA HIS A 81 -19.91 -7.04 -24.24
C HIS A 81 -18.97 -6.36 -25.23
N ILE A 82 -18.82 -5.03 -25.14
CA ILE A 82 -17.89 -4.28 -26.00
C ILE A 82 -16.44 -4.70 -25.72
N GLY A 83 -16.08 -4.95 -24.46
CA GLY A 83 -14.78 -5.53 -24.09
C GLY A 83 -14.51 -6.86 -24.80
N GLY A 84 -15.48 -7.77 -24.80
CA GLY A 84 -15.39 -9.05 -25.52
C GLY A 84 -15.22 -8.86 -27.03
N GLU A 85 -15.87 -7.85 -27.62
CA GLU A 85 -15.63 -7.50 -29.03
C GLU A 85 -14.23 -6.94 -29.30
N LEU A 86 -13.63 -6.22 -28.34
CA LEU A 86 -12.23 -5.77 -28.43
C LEU A 86 -11.29 -6.98 -28.40
N ALA A 87 -11.53 -7.92 -27.47
CA ALA A 87 -10.74 -9.13 -27.34
C ALA A 87 -10.83 -10.03 -28.59
N ALA A 88 -12.02 -10.16 -29.19
CA ALA A 88 -12.22 -10.92 -30.43
C ALA A 88 -11.59 -10.27 -31.66
N TRP A 89 -11.30 -8.96 -31.61
CA TRP A 89 -10.67 -8.23 -32.70
C TRP A 89 -9.16 -8.43 -32.76
N LEU A 90 -8.51 -8.83 -31.65
CA LEU A 90 -7.07 -9.13 -31.63
C LEU A 90 -6.77 -10.30 -32.59
N PRO A 91 -5.97 -10.10 -33.66
CA PRO A 91 -5.64 -11.18 -34.57
C PRO A 91 -4.86 -12.29 -33.84
N ALA A 92 -5.25 -13.55 -34.09
CA ALA A 92 -4.60 -14.74 -33.51
C ALA A 92 -3.15 -14.94 -33.99
N ASP A 93 -2.81 -14.35 -35.14
CA ASP A 93 -1.49 -14.36 -35.76
C ASP A 93 -1.12 -12.91 -36.10
N ILE A 94 -0.41 -12.21 -35.21
CA ILE A 94 0.53 -11.12 -35.49
C ILE A 94 1.35 -10.93 -34.21
N ASP A 95 2.59 -10.55 -34.39
CA ASP A 95 3.58 -9.99 -33.45
C ASP A 95 3.01 -8.74 -32.71
N ILE A 96 1.84 -8.87 -32.07
CA ILE A 96 1.18 -7.81 -31.32
C ILE A 96 1.96 -7.63 -30.02
N ASP A 97 2.27 -6.38 -29.70
CA ASP A 97 2.80 -5.93 -28.42
C ASP A 97 2.12 -6.68 -27.25
N ASP A 98 2.89 -7.51 -26.53
CA ASP A 98 2.42 -8.31 -25.40
C ASP A 98 1.60 -7.46 -24.41
N GLU A 99 1.91 -6.16 -24.32
CA GLU A 99 1.21 -5.19 -23.47
C GLU A 99 -0.20 -4.85 -23.96
N LEU A 100 -0.43 -4.73 -25.28
CA LEU A 100 -1.77 -4.45 -25.82
C LEU A 100 -2.73 -5.61 -25.50
N ASN A 101 -2.29 -6.84 -25.74
CA ASN A 101 -3.09 -8.02 -25.43
C ASN A 101 -3.36 -8.11 -23.92
N TYR A 102 -2.33 -7.91 -23.09
CA TYR A 102 -2.47 -7.88 -21.64
C TYR A 102 -3.54 -6.88 -21.18
N TRP A 103 -3.51 -5.64 -21.65
CA TRP A 103 -4.45 -4.61 -21.21
C TRP A 103 -5.89 -4.83 -21.71
N VAL A 104 -6.08 -5.41 -22.89
CA VAL A 104 -7.42 -5.83 -23.34
C VAL A 104 -7.97 -6.93 -22.43
N GLN A 105 -7.16 -7.94 -22.12
CA GLN A 105 -7.57 -9.02 -21.21
C GLN A 105 -7.85 -8.50 -19.80
N ALA A 106 -7.00 -7.62 -19.28
CA ALA A 106 -7.19 -6.99 -17.98
C ALA A 106 -8.51 -6.20 -17.91
N PHE A 107 -8.83 -5.41 -18.93
CA PHE A 107 -10.10 -4.68 -19.02
C PHE A 107 -11.32 -5.62 -19.07
N CYS A 108 -11.24 -6.69 -19.88
CA CYS A 108 -12.31 -7.68 -19.98
C CYS A 108 -12.52 -8.43 -18.66
N GLN A 109 -11.45 -8.83 -17.99
CA GLN A 109 -11.50 -9.49 -16.69
C GLN A 109 -12.05 -8.56 -15.60
N GLN A 110 -11.63 -7.30 -15.57
CA GLN A 110 -12.11 -6.32 -14.60
C GLN A 110 -13.61 -6.04 -14.77
N SER A 111 -14.07 -5.83 -16.01
CA SER A 111 -15.50 -5.59 -16.29
C SER A 111 -16.37 -6.82 -15.98
N LEU A 112 -15.89 -8.02 -16.33
CA LEU A 112 -16.55 -9.28 -16.01
C LEU A 112 -16.65 -9.47 -14.50
N ALA A 113 -15.54 -9.30 -13.77
CA ALA A 113 -15.49 -9.46 -12.33
C ALA A 113 -16.48 -8.52 -11.63
N LEU A 114 -16.55 -7.25 -12.02
CA LEU A 114 -17.51 -6.29 -11.45
C LEU A 114 -18.97 -6.70 -11.69
N ARG A 115 -19.30 -7.16 -12.90
CA ARG A 115 -20.65 -7.59 -13.25
C ARG A 115 -21.06 -8.86 -12.49
N ASP A 116 -20.21 -9.87 -12.53
CA ASP A 116 -20.50 -11.16 -11.91
C ASP A 116 -20.57 -11.03 -10.38
N ASP A 117 -19.74 -10.15 -9.79
CA ASP A 117 -19.80 -9.83 -8.36
C ASP A 117 -21.11 -9.14 -7.98
N LEU A 118 -21.55 -8.17 -8.77
CA LEU A 118 -22.83 -7.48 -8.56
C LEU A 118 -24.01 -8.46 -8.63
N ARG A 119 -24.05 -9.32 -9.65
CA ARG A 119 -25.11 -10.32 -9.85
C ARG A 119 -25.12 -11.42 -8.79
N LEU A 120 -23.95 -11.78 -8.27
CA LEU A 120 -23.83 -12.72 -7.16
C LEU A 120 -24.42 -12.14 -5.87
N LEU A 121 -24.15 -10.87 -5.58
CA LEU A 121 -24.63 -10.20 -4.37
C LEU A 121 -26.10 -9.78 -4.49
N ILE A 122 -26.54 -9.37 -5.68
CA ILE A 122 -27.87 -8.84 -5.95
C ILE A 122 -28.43 -9.46 -7.26
N PRO A 123 -29.07 -10.64 -7.19
CA PRO A 123 -29.71 -11.28 -8.35
C PRO A 123 -30.92 -10.51 -8.92
N GLU A 124 -31.53 -9.63 -8.12
CA GLU A 124 -32.71 -8.83 -8.50
C GLU A 124 -32.45 -7.32 -8.33
N PRO A 125 -31.54 -6.72 -9.12
CA PRO A 125 -31.12 -5.33 -8.95
C PRO A 125 -32.25 -4.31 -9.16
N GLN A 126 -33.33 -4.69 -9.86
CA GLN A 126 -34.51 -3.86 -10.10
C GLN A 126 -35.26 -3.45 -8.83
N HIS A 127 -35.10 -4.15 -7.71
CA HIS A 127 -35.81 -3.86 -6.46
C HIS A 127 -35.15 -2.76 -5.61
N PHE A 128 -34.00 -2.23 -6.05
CA PHE A 128 -33.22 -1.26 -5.28
C PHE A 128 -33.16 0.11 -5.93
N SER A 129 -33.54 1.13 -5.16
CA SER A 129 -33.43 2.55 -5.56
C SER A 129 -32.08 3.18 -5.24
N LYS A 130 -31.23 2.48 -4.47
CA LYS A 130 -29.86 2.88 -4.10
C LYS A 130 -28.98 1.64 -4.02
N ILE A 131 -27.67 1.81 -4.16
CA ILE A 131 -26.69 0.74 -3.97
C ILE A 131 -26.63 0.42 -2.46
N PRO A 132 -27.04 -0.78 -2.02
CA PRO A 132 -27.04 -1.17 -0.62
C PRO A 132 -25.64 -1.57 -0.15
N THR A 133 -25.45 -1.61 1.15
CA THR A 133 -24.29 -2.23 1.81
C THR A 133 -24.47 -3.76 1.93
N LEU A 134 -23.39 -4.51 2.23
CA LEU A 134 -23.50 -5.96 2.45
C LEU A 134 -24.43 -6.30 3.61
N ILE A 135 -24.39 -5.52 4.70
CA ILE A 135 -25.27 -5.72 5.87
C ILE A 135 -26.73 -5.45 5.51
N GLU A 136 -27.02 -4.39 4.73
CA GLU A 136 -28.38 -4.09 4.30
C GLU A 136 -28.99 -5.20 3.43
N LEU A 137 -28.18 -5.91 2.64
CA LEU A 137 -28.62 -7.04 1.81
C LEU A 137 -29.01 -8.29 2.61
N THR A 138 -28.59 -8.40 3.88
CA THR A 138 -28.95 -9.55 4.74
C THR A 138 -30.07 -9.24 5.72
N GLY A 139 -30.57 -7.99 5.71
CA GLY A 139 -31.63 -7.53 6.60
C GLY A 139 -31.16 -7.24 8.03
N GLU A 140 -29.85 -7.21 8.29
CA GLU A 140 -29.28 -6.93 9.60
C GLU A 140 -29.14 -5.42 9.86
N ARG A 141 -30.24 -4.64 9.88
CA ARG A 141 -30.18 -3.32 10.52
C ARG A 141 -30.35 -3.45 12.05
N ALA A 142 -29.22 -3.26 12.73
CA ALA A 142 -29.04 -2.72 14.08
C ALA A 142 -30.24 -2.85 15.04
N ALA A 143 -30.19 -3.87 15.91
CA ALA A 143 -30.82 -3.84 17.22
C ALA A 143 -30.11 -2.79 18.10
N GLY A 144 -30.38 -1.52 17.84
CA GLY A 144 -29.79 -0.40 18.57
C GLY A 144 -30.62 0.84 18.34
N THR A 145 -31.34 1.27 19.38
CA THR A 145 -32.25 2.43 19.45
C THR A 145 -33.56 2.35 18.66
N GLU A 146 -34.51 1.54 19.14
CA GLU A 146 -35.92 1.91 19.07
C GLU A 146 -36.59 1.72 20.43
N THR A 147 -36.97 2.86 21.03
CA THR A 147 -38.00 2.94 22.05
C THR A 147 -39.26 2.24 21.54
N LEU A 148 -39.71 1.27 22.34
CA LEU A 148 -40.96 0.53 22.19
C LEU A 148 -42.11 1.41 21.68
N SER A 149 -42.55 1.17 20.43
CA SER A 149 -43.92 1.42 20.04
C SER A 149 -44.59 0.10 19.66
N SER A 150 -45.62 -0.22 20.43
CA SER A 150 -46.37 -1.46 20.42
C SER A 150 -47.40 -1.45 19.29
N THR A 151 -47.09 -2.10 18.17
CA THR A 151 -48.11 -2.68 17.28
C THR A 151 -47.52 -3.91 16.60
N GLY A 152 -48.11 -5.07 16.89
CA GLY A 152 -47.68 -6.37 16.39
C GLY A 152 -47.86 -6.53 14.88
N ALA A 153 -46.86 -6.09 14.13
CA ALA A 153 -46.56 -6.59 12.80
C ALA A 153 -45.18 -7.24 12.89
N THR A 154 -45.11 -8.55 12.69
CA THR A 154 -43.84 -9.23 12.39
C THR A 154 -43.26 -8.52 11.17
N ALA A 155 -42.18 -7.75 11.35
CA ALA A 155 -41.43 -7.18 10.24
C ALA A 155 -41.06 -8.34 9.31
N ALA A 156 -41.69 -8.40 8.14
CA ALA A 156 -41.39 -9.40 7.14
C ALA A 156 -39.89 -9.27 6.83
N ALA A 157 -39.12 -10.32 7.15
CA ALA A 157 -37.72 -10.40 6.78
C ALA A 157 -37.64 -10.17 5.27
N GLY A 158 -36.94 -9.11 4.85
CA GLY A 158 -36.72 -8.83 3.43
C GLY A 158 -36.01 -10.01 2.74
N PRO A 159 -35.93 -10.01 1.41
CA PRO A 159 -35.22 -11.03 0.67
C PRO A 159 -33.78 -11.14 1.19
N ARG A 160 -33.40 -12.33 1.66
CA ARG A 160 -32.03 -12.65 2.07
C ARG A 160 -31.26 -13.13 0.85
N TYR A 161 -30.22 -12.38 0.49
CA TYR A 161 -29.38 -12.73 -0.65
C TYR A 161 -28.26 -13.66 -0.21
N THR A 162 -28.31 -14.92 -0.64
CA THR A 162 -27.37 -15.98 -0.23
C THR A 162 -25.91 -15.64 -0.54
N GLY A 163 -25.64 -14.95 -1.66
CA GLY A 163 -24.29 -14.48 -2.00
C GLY A 163 -23.75 -13.42 -1.03
N ALA A 164 -24.61 -12.52 -0.55
CA ALA A 164 -24.24 -11.51 0.45
C ALA A 164 -24.03 -12.14 1.84
N GLU A 165 -24.88 -13.09 2.24
CA GLU A 165 -24.71 -13.86 3.49
C GLU A 165 -23.39 -14.63 3.50
N GLU A 166 -23.06 -15.32 2.40
CA GLU A 166 -21.80 -16.05 2.28
C GLU A 166 -20.59 -15.11 2.33
N ARG A 167 -20.66 -13.94 1.69
CA ARG A 167 -19.59 -12.95 1.76
C ARG A 167 -19.39 -12.40 3.17
N LEU A 168 -20.47 -12.08 3.87
CA LEU A 168 -20.38 -11.65 5.28
C LEU A 168 -19.76 -12.74 6.15
N ARG A 169 -20.16 -14.00 5.95
CA ARG A 169 -19.57 -15.15 6.68
C ARG A 169 -18.07 -15.28 6.45
N ILE A 170 -17.61 -15.11 5.20
CA ILE A 170 -16.17 -15.12 4.87
C ILE A 170 -15.46 -13.94 5.56
N ILE A 171 -16.03 -12.74 5.52
CA ILE A 171 -15.47 -11.57 6.20
C ILE A 171 -15.34 -11.82 7.71
N ASP A 172 -16.38 -12.38 8.34
CA ASP A 172 -16.36 -12.72 9.78
C ASP A 172 -15.30 -13.76 10.14
N ASP A 173 -15.15 -14.81 9.33
CA ASP A 173 -14.07 -15.79 9.49
C ASP A 173 -12.68 -15.13 9.41
N LEU A 174 -12.46 -14.27 8.42
CA LEU A 174 -11.19 -13.57 8.24
C LEU A 174 -10.91 -12.59 9.39
N VAL A 175 -11.93 -11.88 9.89
CA VAL A 175 -11.82 -11.02 11.08
C VAL A 175 -11.44 -11.83 12.32
N GLY A 176 -12.07 -12.98 12.52
CA GLY A 176 -11.75 -13.92 13.61
C GLY A 176 -10.30 -14.38 13.54
N ARG A 177 -9.86 -14.85 12.37
CA ARG A 177 -8.47 -15.30 12.13
C ARG A 177 -7.45 -14.18 12.32
N CYS A 178 -7.74 -12.96 11.87
CA CYS A 178 -6.85 -11.82 12.10
C CYS A 178 -6.67 -11.54 13.59
N ARG A 179 -7.78 -11.60 14.36
CA ARG A 179 -7.75 -11.41 15.82
C ARG A 179 -6.92 -12.48 16.52
N GLU A 180 -7.11 -13.75 16.16
CA GLU A 180 -6.35 -14.86 16.75
C GLU A 180 -4.85 -14.75 16.43
N LEU A 181 -4.50 -14.49 15.17
CA LEU A 181 -3.11 -14.37 14.73
C LEU A 181 -2.42 -13.12 15.27
N ALA A 182 -3.17 -12.06 15.62
CA ALA A 182 -2.60 -10.83 16.18
C ALA A 182 -2.13 -10.99 17.65
N VAL A 183 -2.55 -12.06 18.34
CA VAL A 183 -2.11 -12.38 19.71
C VAL A 183 -0.78 -13.13 19.66
N MET A 184 0.32 -12.38 19.65
CA MET A 184 1.69 -12.91 19.65
C MET A 184 2.39 -12.56 20.96
N ASP A 185 3.09 -13.51 21.58
CA ASP A 185 3.92 -13.22 22.76
C ASP A 185 5.31 -12.74 22.33
N PHE A 186 5.61 -11.46 22.57
CA PHE A 186 6.91 -10.85 22.30
C PHE A 186 7.75 -10.67 23.58
N LYS A 187 7.24 -11.04 24.76
CA LYS A 187 7.93 -10.80 26.04
C LYS A 187 9.28 -11.48 26.09
N PHE A 188 9.44 -12.62 25.43
CA PHE A 188 10.70 -13.35 25.36
C PHE A 188 11.80 -12.60 24.61
N LEU A 189 11.47 -11.60 23.77
CA LEU A 189 12.44 -10.73 23.08
C LEU A 189 12.80 -9.49 23.91
N TYR A 190 12.11 -9.23 25.01
CA TYR A 190 12.38 -8.05 25.85
C TYR A 190 13.54 -8.30 26.82
N ASP A 191 14.59 -7.50 26.71
CA ASP A 191 15.71 -7.49 27.64
C ASP A 191 15.44 -6.48 28.78
N THR A 192 15.02 -7.02 29.92
CA THR A 192 14.73 -6.24 31.14
C THR A 192 15.93 -5.50 31.74
N SER A 193 17.17 -5.88 31.39
CA SER A 193 18.37 -5.19 31.87
C SER A 193 18.67 -3.93 31.08
N ARG A 194 18.33 -3.93 29.79
CA ARG A 194 18.52 -2.80 28.87
C ARG A 194 17.25 -2.00 28.63
N ASP A 195 16.10 -2.54 29.00
CA ASP A 195 14.77 -2.03 28.68
C ASP A 195 14.51 -1.92 27.16
N LEU A 196 15.11 -2.81 26.38
CA LEU A 196 15.06 -2.82 24.90
C LEU A 196 14.61 -4.18 24.36
N LEU A 197 14.20 -4.21 23.09
CA LEU A 197 13.91 -5.45 22.37
C LEU A 197 15.18 -5.97 21.70
N THR A 198 15.45 -7.26 21.83
CA THR A 198 16.51 -7.94 21.06
C THR A 198 16.09 -8.08 19.60
N ILE A 199 17.04 -8.07 18.68
CA ILE A 199 16.76 -8.13 17.23
C ILE A 199 16.05 -9.43 16.83
N GLY A 200 16.36 -10.53 17.52
CA GLY A 200 15.74 -11.81 17.25
C GLY A 200 16.03 -12.86 18.31
N TYR A 201 15.56 -14.07 18.05
CA TYR A 201 15.79 -15.24 18.87
C TYR A 201 16.13 -16.41 17.96
N ASP A 202 17.24 -17.08 18.26
CA ASP A 202 17.64 -18.28 17.57
C ASP A 202 17.00 -19.49 18.25
N VAL A 203 16.13 -20.19 17.52
CA VAL A 203 15.42 -21.38 18.02
C VAL A 203 16.35 -22.57 18.19
N GLY A 204 17.36 -22.72 17.32
CA GLY A 204 18.33 -23.81 17.38
C GLY A 204 19.24 -23.67 18.59
N GLU A 205 19.78 -22.46 18.78
CA GLU A 205 20.67 -22.13 19.90
C GLU A 205 19.93 -21.77 21.19
N ARG A 206 18.59 -21.66 21.13
CA ARG A 206 17.70 -21.27 22.24
C ARG A 206 18.18 -20.03 22.98
N ARG A 207 18.63 -19.03 22.22
CA ARG A 207 19.17 -17.78 22.77
C ARG A 207 18.66 -16.58 22.01
N ARG A 208 18.55 -15.47 22.73
CA ARG A 208 18.31 -14.16 22.12
C ARG A 208 19.55 -13.69 21.36
N ASP A 209 19.31 -12.86 20.35
CA ASP A 209 20.37 -12.08 19.74
C ASP A 209 20.99 -11.14 20.80
N PRO A 210 22.33 -11.01 20.87
CA PRO A 210 22.97 -10.12 21.81
C PRO A 210 22.74 -8.63 21.52
N SER A 211 22.30 -8.31 20.30
CA SER A 211 22.02 -6.96 19.81
C SER A 211 20.57 -6.57 20.08
N CYS A 212 20.33 -5.27 20.27
CA CYS A 212 19.01 -4.73 20.53
C CYS A 212 18.67 -3.63 19.53
N TYR A 213 17.37 -3.43 19.33
CA TYR A 213 16.86 -2.21 18.73
C TYR A 213 16.93 -1.09 19.76
N ASP A 214 17.88 -0.17 19.59
CA ASP A 214 18.26 0.83 20.58
C ASP A 214 18.06 2.28 20.10
N LEU A 215 17.53 2.52 18.90
CA LEU A 215 17.28 3.85 18.35
C LEU A 215 15.79 4.09 18.06
N LEU A 216 15.32 5.31 18.30
CA LEU A 216 13.94 5.71 17.99
C LEU A 216 13.71 5.85 16.48
N ALA A 217 14.73 6.23 15.72
CA ALA A 217 14.72 6.17 14.26
C ALA A 217 15.02 4.74 13.79
N SER A 218 14.00 3.90 13.84
CA SER A 218 14.02 2.53 13.32
C SER A 218 12.61 2.10 12.95
N GLU A 219 12.51 1.16 12.02
CA GLU A 219 11.30 0.42 11.68
C GLU A 219 10.68 -0.28 12.91
N ALA A 220 11.53 -0.75 13.83
CA ALA A 220 11.13 -1.53 15.01
C ALA A 220 10.37 -0.69 16.04
N ARG A 221 10.33 0.65 15.90
CA ARG A 221 9.51 1.51 16.75
C ARG A 221 8.02 1.20 16.63
N LEU A 222 7.57 0.67 15.48
CA LEU A 222 6.19 0.20 15.32
C LEU A 222 5.89 -0.98 16.24
N ALA A 223 6.80 -1.97 16.30
CA ALA A 223 6.68 -3.09 17.23
C ALA A 223 6.71 -2.58 18.67
N SER A 224 7.66 -1.71 19.00
CA SER A 224 7.80 -1.08 20.33
C SER A 224 6.49 -0.40 20.78
N PHE A 225 5.90 0.43 19.92
CA PHE A 225 4.62 1.10 20.18
C PHE A 225 3.49 0.10 20.45
N LEU A 226 3.35 -0.91 19.58
CA LEU A 226 2.29 -1.92 19.70
C LEU A 226 2.43 -2.77 20.95
N LEU A 227 3.64 -3.17 21.32
CA LEU A 227 3.87 -3.98 22.51
C LEU A 227 3.61 -3.21 23.81
N ILE A 228 3.84 -1.90 23.80
CA ILE A 228 3.43 -1.03 24.92
C ILE A 228 1.90 -0.93 24.95
N ALA A 229 1.26 -0.68 23.81
CA ALA A 229 -0.21 -0.61 23.71
C ALA A 229 -0.90 -1.89 24.18
N GLN A 230 -0.32 -3.05 23.89
CA GLN A 230 -0.81 -4.35 24.33
C GLN A 230 -0.42 -4.73 25.77
N GLY A 231 0.34 -3.87 26.47
CA GLY A 231 0.82 -4.15 27.83
C GLY A 231 1.83 -5.29 27.92
N GLN A 232 2.46 -5.68 26.81
CA GLN A 232 3.48 -6.73 26.80
C GLN A 232 4.83 -6.23 27.32
N VAL A 233 5.16 -4.96 27.05
CA VAL A 233 6.38 -4.31 27.55
C VAL A 233 6.02 -2.99 28.23
N PRO A 234 6.81 -2.54 29.24
CA PRO A 234 6.50 -1.32 29.98
C PRO A 234 6.78 -0.07 29.15
N GLN A 235 6.05 1.03 29.42
CA GLN A 235 6.19 2.30 28.69
C GLN A 235 7.62 2.88 28.71
N LYS A 236 8.39 2.61 29.77
CA LYS A 236 9.81 3.01 29.86
C LYS A 236 10.65 2.53 28.68
N HIS A 237 10.28 1.42 28.05
CA HIS A 237 10.92 0.91 26.83
C HIS A 237 11.00 1.99 25.74
N TRP A 238 9.92 2.73 25.50
CA TRP A 238 9.89 3.79 24.49
C TRP A 238 10.93 4.87 24.75
N PHE A 239 11.14 5.22 26.02
CA PHE A 239 12.07 6.26 26.45
C PHE A 239 13.52 5.76 26.53
N SER A 240 13.73 4.45 26.62
CA SER A 240 15.07 3.83 26.52
C SER A 240 15.63 3.82 25.09
N LEU A 241 14.79 3.98 24.07
CA LEU A 241 15.25 4.14 22.69
C LEU A 241 16.11 5.42 22.57
N GLY A 242 17.19 5.39 21.81
CA GLY A 242 18.12 6.50 21.64
C GLY A 242 17.52 7.62 20.77
N ARG A 243 17.67 8.86 21.22
CA ARG A 243 17.38 10.09 20.44
C ARG A 243 18.67 10.75 19.98
N LEU A 244 19.52 10.03 19.25
CA LEU A 244 20.73 10.64 18.69
C LEU A 244 20.32 11.64 17.61
N LEU A 245 20.73 12.90 17.76
CA LEU A 245 20.35 13.98 16.85
C LEU A 245 21.53 14.39 15.97
N THR A 246 21.20 14.71 14.72
CA THR A 246 22.08 15.41 13.79
C THR A 246 21.38 16.68 13.32
N SER A 247 22.18 17.72 13.04
CA SER A 247 21.70 18.95 12.43
C SER A 247 22.50 19.21 11.16
N ARG A 248 21.87 19.14 10.00
CA ARG A 248 22.43 19.59 8.73
C ARG A 248 21.38 20.42 8.00
N GLY A 249 21.74 21.66 7.66
CA GLY A 249 20.84 22.58 6.97
C GLY A 249 19.77 23.24 7.86
N GLY A 250 19.94 23.22 9.19
CA GLY A 250 19.04 23.87 10.15
C GLY A 250 17.93 22.98 10.71
N ASP A 251 17.63 21.86 10.06
CA ASP A 251 16.64 20.88 10.54
C ASP A 251 17.28 19.83 11.44
N VAL A 252 16.64 19.56 12.58
CA VAL A 252 16.98 18.48 13.50
C VAL A 252 16.46 17.15 12.95
N CYS A 253 17.32 16.12 12.91
CA CYS A 253 16.95 14.78 12.48
C CYS A 253 17.48 13.73 13.46
N LEU A 254 16.66 12.74 13.80
CA LEU A 254 17.13 11.53 14.47
C LEU A 254 18.09 10.74 13.57
N ILE A 255 19.16 10.21 14.14
CA ILE A 255 20.08 9.28 13.47
C ILE A 255 19.53 7.86 13.60
N SER A 256 19.49 7.13 12.49
CA SER A 256 19.17 5.69 12.46
C SER A 256 20.45 4.85 12.39
N TRP A 257 20.35 3.52 12.39
CA TRP A 257 21.55 2.69 12.33
C TRP A 257 22.19 2.76 10.95
N SER A 258 21.40 2.56 9.90
CA SER A 258 21.90 2.48 8.52
C SER A 258 21.72 3.77 7.73
N GLY A 259 20.87 4.69 8.18
CA GLY A 259 20.47 5.87 7.42
C GLY A 259 19.57 5.55 6.22
N SER A 260 18.86 4.41 6.25
CA SER A 260 17.96 3.97 5.19
C SER A 260 16.64 4.73 5.26
N MET A 261 15.97 4.94 4.14
CA MET A 261 14.66 5.61 4.14
C MET A 261 13.60 4.81 4.93
N PHE A 262 13.66 3.48 4.85
CA PHE A 262 12.73 2.57 5.49
C PHE A 262 12.70 2.68 7.01
N GLU A 263 13.86 2.82 7.66
CA GLU A 263 13.97 3.02 9.12
C GLU A 263 13.10 4.20 9.59
N TYR A 264 12.98 5.25 8.77
CA TYR A 264 12.18 6.43 9.08
C TYR A 264 10.72 6.30 8.64
N LEU A 265 10.46 5.73 7.46
CA LEU A 265 9.16 5.87 6.79
C LEU A 265 8.30 4.61 6.78
N MET A 266 8.86 3.40 6.92
CA MET A 266 8.03 2.19 7.00
C MET A 266 7.00 2.26 8.15
N PRO A 267 7.34 2.75 9.36
CA PRO A 267 6.35 2.88 10.42
C PRO A 267 5.17 3.78 10.04
N ARG A 268 5.33 4.73 9.10
CA ARG A 268 4.29 5.66 8.64
C ARG A 268 3.23 5.02 7.75
N LEU A 269 3.43 3.78 7.32
CA LEU A 269 2.37 3.00 6.66
C LEU A 269 1.17 2.78 7.59
N LEU A 270 1.44 2.70 8.90
CA LEU A 270 0.43 2.42 9.93
C LEU A 270 0.34 3.54 10.97
N MET A 271 1.49 3.98 11.50
CA MET A 271 1.54 4.96 12.57
C MET A 271 1.28 6.38 12.04
N PRO A 272 0.34 7.12 12.66
CA PRO A 272 0.05 8.48 12.25
C PRO A 272 1.22 9.43 12.53
N GLY A 273 1.24 10.52 11.77
CA GLY A 273 2.14 11.65 11.97
C GLY A 273 1.47 12.82 12.64
N TYR A 274 2.21 13.48 13.54
CA TYR A 274 1.75 14.69 14.22
C TYR A 274 2.68 15.85 13.89
N LYS A 275 2.10 16.97 13.47
CA LYS A 275 2.86 18.20 13.20
C LYS A 275 3.62 18.65 14.45
N ASN A 276 4.79 19.27 14.24
CA ASN A 276 5.63 19.83 15.31
C ASN A 276 6.15 18.79 16.31
N THR A 277 6.32 17.53 15.89
CA THR A 277 6.91 16.46 16.69
C THR A 277 8.29 16.07 16.17
N LEU A 278 9.12 15.50 17.05
CA LEU A 278 10.46 15.03 16.72
C LEU A 278 10.44 13.96 15.61
N LEU A 279 9.47 13.03 15.65
CA LEU A 279 9.34 11.99 14.63
C LEU A 279 8.96 12.57 13.25
N GLU A 280 7.95 13.45 13.21
CA GLU A 280 7.53 14.10 11.96
C GLU A 280 8.65 14.94 11.35
N GLN A 281 9.33 15.73 12.18
CA GLN A 281 10.48 16.53 11.75
C GLN A 281 11.61 15.65 11.22
N SER A 282 11.94 14.56 11.93
CA SER A 282 13.00 13.64 11.53
C SER A 282 12.70 12.96 10.19
N CYS A 283 11.44 12.52 9.97
CA CYS A 283 11.03 11.92 8.70
C CYS A 283 11.20 12.92 7.53
N LYS A 284 10.80 14.18 7.70
CA LYS A 284 10.98 15.21 6.66
C LYS A 284 12.45 15.54 6.42
N ALA A 285 13.23 15.70 7.48
CA ALA A 285 14.66 15.98 7.39
C ALA A 285 15.42 14.82 6.70
N ALA A 286 15.05 13.57 6.97
CA ALA A 286 15.62 12.40 6.30
C ALA A 286 15.35 12.42 4.78
N VAL A 287 14.12 12.73 4.36
CA VAL A 287 13.77 12.88 2.93
C VAL A 287 14.52 14.04 2.29
N SER A 288 14.55 15.22 2.92
CA SER A 288 15.32 16.37 2.43
C SER A 288 16.79 16.03 2.22
N ARG A 289 17.41 15.32 3.17
CA ARG A 289 18.81 14.90 3.09
C ARG A 289 19.04 13.87 1.98
N GLN A 290 18.11 12.95 1.76
CA GLN A 290 18.13 12.01 0.63
C GLN A 290 18.06 12.74 -0.72
N ILE A 291 17.16 13.71 -0.87
CA ILE A 291 17.05 14.56 -2.07
C ILE A 291 18.35 15.31 -2.32
N GLU A 292 18.90 15.97 -1.29
CA GLU A 292 20.16 16.70 -1.38
C GLU A 292 21.31 15.78 -1.81
N TYR A 293 21.40 14.58 -1.23
CA TYR A 293 22.44 13.62 -1.57
C TYR A 293 22.32 13.09 -3.01
N GLY A 294 21.10 12.81 -3.48
CA GLY A 294 20.85 12.45 -4.88
C GLY A 294 21.33 13.54 -5.84
N ARG A 295 21.04 14.81 -5.54
CA ARG A 295 21.55 15.96 -6.32
C ARG A 295 23.07 16.05 -6.31
N GLN A 296 23.71 15.89 -5.15
CA GLN A 296 25.18 15.89 -5.01
C GLN A 296 25.84 14.80 -5.86
N ARG A 297 25.17 13.64 -6.00
CA ARG A 297 25.65 12.49 -6.78
C ARG A 297 25.14 12.48 -8.23
N ALA A 298 24.33 13.46 -8.63
CA ALA A 298 23.68 13.55 -9.94
C ALA A 298 22.87 12.31 -10.33
N VAL A 299 22.14 11.73 -9.37
CA VAL A 299 21.25 10.57 -9.56
C VAL A 299 19.89 10.83 -8.89
N PRO A 300 18.83 10.06 -9.25
CA PRO A 300 17.60 10.02 -8.45
C PRO A 300 17.89 9.67 -6.99
N TRP A 301 17.00 10.03 -6.07
CA TRP A 301 17.13 9.70 -4.64
C TRP A 301 16.24 8.52 -4.24
N GLY A 302 16.39 8.01 -3.01
CA GLY A 302 15.67 6.82 -2.53
C GLY A 302 16.61 5.69 -2.13
N ILE A 303 17.61 6.00 -1.30
CA ILE A 303 18.54 4.99 -0.78
C ILE A 303 17.90 4.30 0.42
N SER A 304 17.78 2.98 0.35
CA SER A 304 17.28 2.15 1.44
C SER A 304 17.82 0.73 1.29
N GLU A 305 17.56 -0.17 2.23
CA GLU A 305 17.88 -1.58 2.04
C GLU A 305 17.21 -2.16 0.78
N SER A 306 18.00 -2.87 -0.02
CA SER A 306 17.56 -3.40 -1.32
C SER A 306 18.52 -4.46 -1.84
N CYS A 307 18.11 -5.15 -2.91
CA CYS A 307 19.10 -5.85 -3.73
C CYS A 307 20.04 -4.85 -4.41
N TYR A 308 21.21 -5.31 -4.83
CA TYR A 308 22.21 -4.53 -5.57
C TYR A 308 22.90 -5.38 -6.65
N ASN A 309 23.72 -4.77 -7.51
CA ASN A 309 24.32 -5.47 -8.66
C ASN A 309 25.54 -6.32 -8.27
N ALA A 310 25.31 -7.30 -7.41
CA ALA A 310 26.21 -8.41 -7.13
C ALA A 310 25.39 -9.68 -6.99
N THR A 311 25.90 -10.78 -7.51
CA THR A 311 25.23 -12.08 -7.45
C THR A 311 26.08 -13.11 -6.71
N ASP A 312 25.42 -14.10 -6.11
CA ASP A 312 26.08 -15.30 -5.60
C ASP A 312 26.39 -16.31 -6.73
N MET A 313 26.90 -17.48 -6.35
CA MET A 313 27.18 -18.58 -7.28
C MET A 313 25.95 -19.09 -8.05
N HIS A 314 24.74 -18.82 -7.55
CA HIS A 314 23.48 -19.21 -8.19
C HIS A 314 22.86 -18.08 -9.01
N GLN A 315 23.59 -16.98 -9.24
CA GLN A 315 23.12 -15.80 -9.96
C GLN A 315 21.95 -15.07 -9.26
N VAL A 316 21.82 -15.24 -7.94
CA VAL A 316 20.83 -14.51 -7.14
C VAL A 316 21.42 -13.18 -6.69
N TYR A 317 20.71 -12.08 -6.97
CA TYR A 317 21.11 -10.76 -6.48
C TYR A 317 21.19 -10.73 -4.95
N GLN A 318 22.25 -10.13 -4.43
CA GLN A 318 22.48 -10.01 -3.00
C GLN A 318 21.74 -8.80 -2.41
N TYR A 319 21.37 -8.89 -1.14
CA TYR A 319 20.56 -7.91 -0.43
C TYR A 319 21.29 -7.37 0.80
N ARG A 320 21.23 -6.06 1.05
CA ARG A 320 21.75 -5.44 2.29
C ARG A 320 21.18 -4.05 2.53
N ALA A 321 21.46 -3.53 3.73
CA ALA A 321 21.11 -2.16 4.10
C ALA A 321 22.08 -1.11 3.51
N PHE A 322 21.49 -0.13 2.83
CA PHE A 322 22.12 1.09 2.33
C PHE A 322 21.51 2.32 3.01
N GLY A 323 22.28 3.40 3.07
CA GLY A 323 21.75 4.66 3.58
C GLY A 323 22.61 5.86 3.23
N VAL A 324 22.14 7.03 3.63
CA VAL A 324 22.79 8.30 3.27
C VAL A 324 23.79 8.74 4.34
N PRO A 325 25.02 9.15 3.96
CA PRO A 325 25.96 9.74 4.89
C PRO A 325 25.37 10.90 5.68
N GLY A 326 25.51 10.84 7.01
CA GLY A 326 24.97 11.83 7.94
C GLY A 326 23.59 11.49 8.51
N LEU A 327 22.91 10.45 8.02
CA LEU A 327 21.67 9.92 8.62
C LEU A 327 21.89 8.64 9.43
N GLY A 328 22.91 7.85 9.11
CA GLY A 328 23.20 6.58 9.78
C GLY A 328 24.44 6.63 10.68
N PHE A 329 24.44 5.79 11.73
CA PHE A 329 25.60 5.54 12.59
C PHE A 329 26.67 4.67 11.90
N LYS A 330 26.25 3.78 11.00
CA LYS A 330 27.12 2.87 10.25
C LYS A 330 28.20 3.64 9.46
N ARG A 331 29.44 3.17 9.51
CA ARG A 331 30.55 3.70 8.71
C ARG A 331 30.48 3.20 7.26
N GLY A 332 31.04 3.96 6.31
CA GLY A 332 31.12 3.54 4.90
C GLY A 332 29.82 3.71 4.10
N LEU A 333 28.82 4.44 4.62
CA LEU A 333 27.57 4.68 3.88
C LEU A 333 27.76 5.43 2.55
N GLY A 334 28.91 6.09 2.36
CA GLY A 334 29.24 6.79 1.11
C GLY A 334 29.83 5.89 0.02
N ASP A 335 30.19 4.65 0.35
CA ASP A 335 30.92 3.73 -0.52
C ASP A 335 30.02 3.11 -1.59
N ASP A 336 28.72 3.06 -1.31
CA ASP A 336 27.69 2.49 -2.16
C ASP A 336 26.67 3.55 -2.59
N LEU A 337 26.23 3.45 -3.85
CA LEU A 337 25.20 4.33 -4.40
C LEU A 337 24.15 3.46 -5.10
N VAL A 338 23.18 2.98 -4.32
CA VAL A 338 22.09 2.12 -4.79
C VAL A 338 20.77 2.83 -4.51
N ILE A 339 19.97 3.04 -5.56
CA ILE A 339 18.70 3.74 -5.49
C ILE A 339 17.57 2.72 -5.62
N ALA A 340 16.69 2.67 -4.63
CA ALA A 340 15.54 1.77 -4.58
C ALA A 340 14.24 2.58 -4.77
N PRO A 341 13.47 2.38 -5.86
CA PRO A 341 12.26 3.15 -6.13
C PRO A 341 11.22 3.12 -5.01
N TYR A 342 11.07 1.99 -4.31
CA TYR A 342 10.13 1.88 -3.18
C TYR A 342 10.43 2.87 -2.05
N ALA A 343 11.70 3.23 -1.85
CA ALA A 343 12.10 4.22 -0.85
C ALA A 343 11.58 5.62 -1.21
N SER A 344 11.51 5.92 -2.51
CA SER A 344 10.84 7.14 -2.98
C SER A 344 9.32 7.05 -2.81
N ALA A 345 8.72 5.87 -3.02
CA ALA A 345 7.31 5.65 -2.77
C ALA A 345 6.97 5.88 -1.28
N LEU A 346 7.79 5.41 -0.34
CA LEU A 346 7.62 5.67 1.10
C LEU A 346 7.51 7.16 1.44
N ALA A 347 8.23 8.02 0.70
CA ALA A 347 8.20 9.47 0.89
C ALA A 347 6.88 10.14 0.48
N LEU A 348 5.94 9.42 -0.18
CA LEU A 348 4.56 9.89 -0.40
C LEU A 348 3.86 10.29 0.90
N THR A 349 4.23 9.65 2.02
CA THR A 349 3.65 9.92 3.35
C THR A 349 4.05 11.27 3.97
N VAL A 350 5.07 11.94 3.43
CA VAL A 350 5.65 13.16 4.03
C VAL A 350 5.93 14.27 3.03
N MET A 351 6.39 13.94 1.81
CA MET A 351 6.72 14.88 0.74
C MET A 351 6.19 14.37 -0.62
N PRO A 352 4.86 14.27 -0.80
CA PRO A 352 4.26 13.58 -1.94
C PRO A 352 4.65 14.17 -3.30
N GLN A 353 4.71 15.50 -3.42
CA GLN A 353 5.09 16.14 -4.69
C GLN A 353 6.53 15.80 -5.10
N GLU A 354 7.47 15.77 -4.15
CA GLU A 354 8.87 15.40 -4.43
C GLU A 354 8.98 13.93 -4.80
N ALA A 355 8.29 13.06 -4.06
CA ALA A 355 8.24 11.62 -4.33
C ALA A 355 7.69 11.33 -5.73
N CYS A 356 6.57 11.94 -6.11
CA CYS A 356 5.97 11.78 -7.44
C CYS A 356 6.94 12.21 -8.55
N ARG A 357 7.57 13.39 -8.44
CA ARG A 357 8.55 13.87 -9.43
C ARG A 357 9.74 12.93 -9.57
N ASN A 358 10.23 12.39 -8.46
CA ASN A 358 11.34 11.44 -8.48
C ASN A 358 10.96 10.11 -9.14
N LEU A 359 9.79 9.56 -8.80
CA LEU A 359 9.27 8.33 -9.40
C LEU A 359 9.02 8.51 -10.92
N GLN A 360 8.45 9.64 -11.35
CA GLN A 360 8.30 9.97 -12.77
C GLN A 360 9.66 10.06 -13.49
N THR A 361 10.67 10.65 -12.83
CA THR A 361 12.04 10.69 -13.37
C THR A 361 12.64 9.29 -13.51
N MET A 362 12.44 8.41 -12.53
CA MET A 362 12.88 7.02 -12.60
C MET A 362 12.17 6.24 -13.71
N ALA A 363 10.86 6.46 -13.88
CA ALA A 363 10.07 5.85 -14.95
C ALA A 363 10.60 6.28 -16.33
N ALA A 364 10.82 7.58 -16.54
CA ALA A 364 11.39 8.12 -17.78
C ALA A 364 12.80 7.60 -18.09
N ASN A 365 13.56 7.16 -17.08
CA ASN A 365 14.87 6.53 -17.24
C ASN A 365 14.80 5.02 -17.50
N GLY A 366 13.60 4.43 -17.64
CA GLY A 366 13.42 3.02 -17.96
C GLY A 366 13.60 2.07 -16.77
N PHE A 367 13.34 2.55 -15.54
CA PHE A 367 13.44 1.72 -14.32
C PHE A 367 12.16 0.94 -14.00
N LEU A 368 11.19 0.93 -14.92
CA LEU A 368 9.97 0.14 -14.86
C LEU A 368 10.14 -1.18 -15.62
N GLY A 369 9.45 -2.21 -15.13
CA GLY A 369 9.22 -3.48 -15.80
C GLY A 369 7.77 -3.93 -15.59
N VAL A 370 7.51 -5.20 -15.91
CA VAL A 370 6.15 -5.78 -15.94
C VAL A 370 5.39 -5.73 -14.61
N TYR A 371 6.10 -5.68 -13.48
CA TYR A 371 5.49 -5.59 -12.14
C TYR A 371 5.74 -4.22 -11.48
N GLY A 372 5.88 -3.17 -12.29
CA GLY A 372 6.20 -1.83 -11.82
C GLY A 372 7.71 -1.60 -11.72
N PHE A 373 8.15 -0.79 -10.76
CA PHE A 373 9.56 -0.46 -10.62
C PHE A 373 10.41 -1.69 -10.29
N TYR A 374 11.57 -1.83 -10.94
CA TYR A 374 12.58 -2.80 -10.53
C TYR A 374 13.07 -2.51 -9.11
N GLU A 375 13.58 -3.55 -8.45
CA GLU A 375 14.04 -3.50 -7.06
C GLU A 375 14.99 -2.34 -6.76
N SER A 376 16.01 -2.15 -7.61
CA SER A 376 16.96 -1.05 -7.45
C SER A 376 17.76 -0.74 -8.71
N VAL A 377 18.45 0.39 -8.68
CA VAL A 377 19.44 0.82 -9.66
C VAL A 377 20.75 1.09 -8.95
N ASP A 378 21.78 0.33 -9.33
CA ASP A 378 23.12 0.41 -8.74
C ASP A 378 24.01 1.33 -9.59
N TYR A 379 24.45 2.43 -9.00
CA TYR A 379 25.36 3.42 -9.59
C TYR A 379 26.79 3.27 -9.02
N THR A 380 27.06 2.22 -8.24
CA THR A 380 28.35 2.06 -7.58
C THR A 380 29.44 1.72 -8.60
N PRO A 381 30.51 2.54 -8.75
CA PRO A 381 31.45 2.40 -9.86
C PRO A 381 32.10 1.01 -9.98
N SER A 382 32.34 0.33 -8.87
CA SER A 382 32.94 -1.01 -8.86
C SER A 382 32.00 -2.13 -9.31
N ARG A 383 30.68 -1.88 -9.33
CA ARG A 383 29.64 -2.85 -9.70
C ARG A 383 28.93 -2.53 -11.01
N VAL A 384 29.17 -1.36 -11.59
CA VAL A 384 28.59 -0.99 -12.89
C VAL A 384 29.43 -1.58 -14.02
N PRO A 385 28.82 -2.25 -15.03
CA PRO A 385 29.54 -2.75 -16.20
C PRO A 385 30.27 -1.63 -16.95
N ARG A 386 31.42 -1.95 -17.54
CA ARG A 386 32.20 -0.98 -18.32
C ARG A 386 31.35 -0.33 -19.42
N GLY A 387 31.42 0.99 -19.53
CA GLY A 387 30.67 1.77 -20.53
C GLY A 387 29.20 2.04 -20.18
N LYS A 388 28.74 1.66 -18.99
CA LYS A 388 27.41 1.99 -18.47
C LYS A 388 27.53 3.01 -17.32
N SER A 389 26.47 3.78 -17.10
CA SER A 389 26.37 4.72 -15.96
C SER A 389 25.73 4.09 -14.72
N HIS A 390 25.00 2.99 -14.89
CA HIS A 390 24.31 2.25 -13.83
C HIS A 390 24.01 0.82 -14.28
N ALA A 391 23.61 -0.02 -13.33
CA ALA A 391 23.05 -1.35 -13.56
C ALA A 391 21.66 -1.46 -12.91
N ILE A 392 20.68 -1.93 -13.68
CA ILE A 392 19.33 -2.18 -13.18
C ILE A 392 19.29 -3.58 -12.56
N VAL A 393 18.83 -3.67 -11.32
CA VAL A 393 18.65 -4.94 -10.60
C VAL A 393 17.26 -5.48 -10.91
N ARG A 394 17.18 -6.37 -11.91
CA ARG A 394 15.91 -6.87 -12.48
C ARG A 394 15.27 -7.95 -11.63
N THR A 395 14.91 -7.61 -10.40
CA THR A 395 14.12 -8.45 -9.51
C THR A 395 13.01 -7.61 -8.87
N PHE A 396 12.08 -8.28 -8.18
CA PHE A 396 10.95 -7.65 -7.50
C PHE A 396 10.80 -8.27 -6.12
N MET A 397 10.96 -7.47 -5.06
CA MET A 397 10.70 -7.92 -3.71
C MET A 397 9.24 -7.70 -3.32
N ALA A 398 8.56 -8.75 -2.87
CA ALA A 398 7.14 -8.70 -2.53
C ALA A 398 6.82 -7.61 -1.49
N HIS A 399 7.68 -7.39 -0.49
CA HIS A 399 7.46 -6.38 0.53
C HIS A 399 7.67 -4.94 0.00
N HIS A 400 8.65 -4.71 -0.89
CA HIS A 400 8.85 -3.40 -1.52
C HIS A 400 7.70 -3.03 -2.46
N GLN A 401 7.23 -3.99 -3.27
CA GLN A 401 6.06 -3.81 -4.11
C GLN A 401 4.80 -3.59 -3.27
N GLY A 402 4.58 -4.43 -2.25
CA GLY A 402 3.43 -4.31 -1.35
C GLY A 402 3.35 -2.96 -0.65
N MET A 403 4.47 -2.43 -0.14
CA MET A 403 4.52 -1.10 0.46
C MET A 403 4.22 0.01 -0.56
N SER A 404 4.77 -0.11 -1.78
CA SER A 404 4.55 0.88 -2.84
C SER A 404 3.08 0.91 -3.28
N SER A 405 2.49 -0.26 -3.54
CA SER A 405 1.07 -0.40 -3.90
C SER A 405 0.15 0.09 -2.79
N TRP A 406 0.46 -0.24 -1.52
CA TRP A 406 -0.27 0.26 -0.36
C TRP A 406 -0.33 1.79 -0.38
N LEU A 407 0.81 2.45 -0.53
CA LEU A 407 0.93 3.90 -0.46
C LEU A 407 0.23 4.60 -1.61
N LEU A 408 0.38 4.08 -2.83
CA LEU A 408 -0.34 4.60 -4.00
C LEU A 408 -1.85 4.50 -3.77
N ASN A 409 -2.34 3.37 -3.27
CA ASN A 409 -3.76 3.22 -2.95
C ASN A 409 -4.20 4.21 -1.87
N THR A 410 -3.45 4.35 -0.78
CA THR A 410 -3.79 5.27 0.33
C THR A 410 -3.81 6.73 -0.12
N TYR A 411 -2.96 7.11 -1.08
CA TYR A 411 -2.92 8.48 -1.60
C TYR A 411 -4.02 8.76 -2.65
N CYS A 412 -4.32 7.78 -3.50
CA CYS A 412 -5.30 7.91 -4.58
C CYS A 412 -6.75 7.65 -4.14
N SER A 413 -6.97 6.97 -3.02
CA SER A 413 -8.30 6.62 -2.52
C SER A 413 -8.64 7.35 -1.22
N THR A 414 -9.88 7.18 -0.76
CA THR A 414 -10.32 7.64 0.56
C THR A 414 -9.89 6.72 1.70
N VAL A 415 -9.13 5.65 1.44
CA VAL A 415 -8.71 4.67 2.45
C VAL A 415 -7.81 5.34 3.48
N ARG A 416 -8.16 5.18 4.77
CA ARG A 416 -7.47 5.84 5.88
C ARG A 416 -6.77 4.82 6.77
N CYS A 417 -5.75 4.13 6.26
CA CYS A 417 -5.07 3.05 7.00
C CYS A 417 -4.55 3.46 8.39
N SER A 418 -4.06 4.69 8.56
CA SER A 418 -3.66 5.19 9.88
C SER A 418 -4.86 5.42 10.80
N ALA A 419 -6.02 5.79 10.27
CA ALA A 419 -7.26 5.88 11.06
C ALA A 419 -7.74 4.47 11.45
N ASP A 420 -7.63 3.49 10.56
CA ASP A 420 -7.99 2.09 10.85
C ASP A 420 -7.07 1.51 11.93
N PHE A 421 -5.76 1.77 11.82
CA PHE A 421 -4.79 1.42 12.86
C PHE A 421 -5.13 2.07 14.20
N MET A 422 -5.47 3.37 14.18
CA MET A 422 -5.90 4.10 15.36
C MET A 422 -7.36 3.85 15.74
N SER A 423 -8.08 2.94 15.08
CA SER A 423 -9.41 2.52 15.52
C SER A 423 -9.31 1.51 16.67
N ASP A 424 -8.16 0.86 16.83
CA ASP A 424 -7.88 0.00 17.99
C ASP A 424 -7.79 0.85 19.27
N PRO A 425 -8.63 0.58 20.30
CA PRO A 425 -8.55 1.28 21.58
C PRO A 425 -7.15 1.23 22.23
N LEU A 426 -6.43 0.12 22.11
CA LEU A 426 -5.10 -0.02 22.70
C LEU A 426 -4.10 0.94 22.03
N ALA A 427 -4.13 1.02 20.69
CA ALA A 427 -3.30 1.96 19.94
C ALA A 427 -3.63 3.42 20.33
N ARG A 428 -4.91 3.78 20.45
CA ARG A 428 -5.35 5.12 20.85
C ARG A 428 -4.85 5.55 22.22
N THR A 429 -4.92 4.67 23.22
CA THR A 429 -4.44 5.00 24.58
C THR A 429 -2.93 5.27 24.63
N THR A 430 -2.18 4.80 23.64
CA THR A 430 -0.71 4.93 23.56
C THR A 430 -0.27 6.08 22.65
N GLU A 431 -1.22 6.77 22.01
CA GLU A 431 -0.99 7.82 21.00
C GLU A 431 0.00 8.92 21.44
N LEU A 432 -0.01 9.29 22.72
CA LEU A 432 0.85 10.36 23.26
C LEU A 432 2.35 10.08 23.08
N LEU A 433 2.76 8.82 22.95
CA LEU A 433 4.17 8.47 22.67
C LEU A 433 4.65 9.02 21.31
N LEU A 434 3.72 9.25 20.37
CA LEU A 434 4.02 9.77 19.04
C LEU A 434 4.12 11.31 19.01
N GLN A 435 3.83 11.97 20.13
CA GLN A 435 3.70 13.43 20.24
C GLN A 435 4.89 14.09 20.95
N GLU A 436 6.05 13.42 20.98
CA GLU A 436 7.29 13.97 21.52
C GLU A 436 7.68 15.25 20.77
N ARG A 437 7.84 16.36 21.50
CA ARG A 437 8.18 17.67 20.93
C ARG A 437 9.63 17.70 20.45
N ILE A 438 9.91 18.60 19.52
CA ILE A 438 11.28 18.91 19.10
C ILE A 438 12.03 19.55 20.29
N PRO A 439 13.26 19.09 20.63
CA PRO A 439 14.07 19.63 21.72
C PRO A 439 14.46 21.11 21.57
#